data_AF-A0A9J6DT47-F1
#
_entry.id   AF-A0A9J6DT47-F1
#
_cell.length_a   1.000
_cell.length_b   1.000
_cell.length_c   1.000
_cell.angle_alpha   90.00
_cell.angle_beta   90.00
_cell.angle_gamma   90.00
#
_symmetry.space_group_name_H-M   'P 1'
#
loop_
_entity.id
_entity.type
_entity.pdbx_description
1 polymer ?
#
loop_
_entity_poly.entity_id
_entity_poly.type
_entity_poly.pdbx_seq_one_letter_code
_entity_poly.pdbx_strand_id
1 'polypeptide(L)'
;MQRSNVPSATPEEYYRRNVYLPLLADFENQLRDRFDAHKKVVVGLNMLLPKFCASASLSDIDDAVQFYLGDIPSANVIEAEFTLWVNKCCQIEEKNRPPCALQALEMCNRNFFRTSTAYFLSWRLYPC
;
A
#
# COMPACT_ATOMS: atom_id res chain seq x y z
N MET A 1 -8.67 -2.06 32.51
CA MET A 1 -8.62 -3.53 32.31
C MET A 1 -9.11 -4.22 33.57
N GLN A 2 -10.31 -4.76 33.55
CA GLN A 2 -10.82 -5.61 34.62
C GLN A 2 -10.55 -7.06 34.20
N ARG A 3 -9.61 -7.75 34.85
CA ARG A 3 -9.35 -9.16 34.57
C ARG A 3 -10.52 -9.97 35.13
N SER A 4 -11.46 -10.35 34.25
CA SER A 4 -12.51 -11.30 34.58
C SER A 4 -11.86 -12.67 34.82
N ASN A 5 -11.75 -13.10 36.08
CA ASN A 5 -11.41 -14.49 36.42
C ASN A 5 -12.63 -15.37 36.12
N VAL A 6 -12.87 -15.63 34.83
CA VAL A 6 -13.83 -16.64 34.41
C VAL A 6 -13.25 -18.00 34.79
N PRO A 7 -13.95 -18.83 35.58
CA PRO A 7 -13.46 -20.15 35.94
C PRO A 7 -13.19 -20.95 34.66
N SER A 8 -11.98 -21.48 34.55
CA SER A 8 -11.49 -22.24 33.39
C SER A 8 -11.12 -23.63 33.88
N ALA A 9 -11.52 -24.66 33.12
CA ALA A 9 -11.33 -26.05 33.55
C ALA A 9 -9.87 -26.49 33.41
N THR A 10 -9.11 -25.84 32.51
CA THR A 10 -7.69 -26.12 32.28
C THR A 10 -6.87 -24.84 32.08
N PRO A 11 -5.55 -24.88 32.33
CA PRO A 11 -4.64 -23.77 32.03
C PRO A 11 -4.68 -23.32 30.56
N GLU A 12 -4.91 -24.26 29.63
CA GLU A 12 -5.06 -23.96 28.21
C GLU A 12 -6.29 -23.09 27.93
N GLU A 13 -7.45 -23.45 28.51
CA GLU A 13 -8.67 -22.65 28.36
C GLU A 13 -8.50 -21.25 28.95
N TYR A 14 -7.83 -21.15 30.11
CA TYR A 14 -7.51 -19.86 30.72
C TYR A 14 -6.67 -19.00 29.77
N TYR A 15 -5.59 -19.56 29.22
CA TYR A 15 -4.70 -18.86 28.30
C TYR A 15 -5.43 -18.43 27.02
N ARG A 16 -6.21 -19.35 26.44
CA ARG A 16 -6.97 -19.08 25.21
C ARG A 16 -7.92 -17.91 25.39
N ARG A 17 -8.69 -17.89 26.48
CA ARG A 17 -9.73 -16.88 26.73
C ARG A 17 -9.19 -15.55 27.23
N ASN A 18 -8.17 -15.56 28.08
CA ASN A 18 -7.70 -14.35 28.77
C ASN A 18 -6.47 -13.71 28.12
N VAL A 19 -5.74 -14.45 27.29
CA VAL A 19 -4.50 -13.96 26.66
C VAL A 19 -4.62 -14.00 25.14
N TYR A 20 -4.84 -15.18 24.57
CA TYR A 20 -4.78 -15.35 23.11
C TYR A 20 -5.90 -14.63 22.37
N LEU A 21 -7.16 -14.81 22.78
CA LEU A 21 -8.30 -14.15 22.14
C LEU A 21 -8.25 -12.61 22.26
N PRO A 22 -7.97 -12.02 23.45
CA PRO A 22 -7.78 -10.57 23.55
C PRO A 22 -6.62 -10.06 22.72
N LEU A 23 -5.50 -10.79 22.65
CA LEU A 23 -4.37 -10.43 21.80
C LEU A 23 -4.75 -10.42 20.32
N LEU A 24 -5.50 -11.44 19.85
CA LEU A 24 -5.97 -11.48 18.47
C LEU A 24 -6.92 -10.31 18.15
N ALA A 25 -7.85 -10.01 19.06
CA ALA A 25 -8.78 -8.90 18.88
C ALA A 25 -8.05 -7.55 18.84
N ASP A 26 -7.06 -7.36 19.71
CA ASP A 26 -6.23 -6.15 19.73
C ASP A 26 -5.38 -6.05 18.45
N PHE A 27 -4.78 -7.15 18.01
CA PHE A 27 -4.05 -7.22 16.75
C PHE A 27 -4.93 -6.88 15.54
N GLU A 28 -6.17 -7.40 15.49
CA GLU A 28 -7.13 -7.05 14.45
C GLU A 28 -7.45 -5.54 14.44
N ASN A 29 -7.67 -4.95 15.62
CA ASN A 29 -7.93 -3.52 15.73
C ASN A 29 -6.71 -2.68 15.30
N GLN A 30 -5.50 -3.07 15.70
CA GLN A 30 -4.29 -2.40 15.25
C GLN A 30 -4.12 -2.46 13.73
N LEU A 31 -4.44 -3.59 13.10
CA LEU A 31 -4.45 -3.69 11.65
C LEU A 31 -5.50 -2.76 11.05
N ARG A 32 -6.74 -2.79 11.56
CA ARG A 32 -7.82 -1.93 11.08
C ARG A 32 -7.44 -0.45 11.18
N ASP A 33 -6.96 0.00 12.33
CA ASP A 33 -6.58 1.40 12.55
C ASP A 33 -5.46 1.85 11.60
N ARG A 34 -4.44 1.01 11.40
CA ARG A 34 -3.34 1.32 10.46
C ARG A 34 -3.80 1.35 9.01
N PHE A 35 -4.63 0.40 8.59
CA PHE A 35 -5.02 0.28 7.18
C PHE A 35 -6.23 1.16 6.80
N ASP A 36 -7.15 1.46 7.71
CA ASP A 36 -8.27 2.37 7.43
C ASP A 36 -7.79 3.81 7.27
N ALA A 37 -6.83 4.25 8.09
CA ALA A 37 -6.23 5.58 7.98
C ALA A 37 -5.54 5.81 6.62
N HIS A 38 -4.92 4.76 6.06
CA HIS A 38 -4.16 4.82 4.81
C HIS A 38 -4.89 4.18 3.62
N LYS A 39 -6.16 3.80 3.77
CA LYS A 39 -6.90 3.06 2.74
C LYS A 39 -6.89 3.76 1.39
N LYS A 40 -7.12 5.07 1.37
CA LYS A 40 -7.13 5.87 0.14
C LYS A 40 -5.75 5.96 -0.50
N VAL A 41 -4.70 6.13 0.31
CA VAL A 41 -3.31 6.11 -0.14
C VAL A 41 -2.98 4.76 -0.79
N VAL A 42 -3.34 3.65 -0.15
CA VAL A 42 -3.11 2.29 -0.68
C VAL A 42 -3.88 2.05 -1.98
N VAL A 43 -5.12 2.54 -2.08
CA VAL A 43 -5.89 2.48 -3.33
C VAL A 43 -5.20 3.28 -4.44
N GLY A 44 -4.75 4.50 -4.16
CA GLY A 44 -3.99 5.31 -5.12
C GLY A 44 -2.69 4.63 -5.56
N LEU A 45 -1.95 4.01 -4.63
CA LEU A 45 -0.74 3.24 -4.97
C LEU A 45 -1.05 2.04 -5.87
N ASN A 46 -2.17 1.35 -5.65
CA ASN A 46 -2.58 0.26 -6.53
C ASN A 46 -2.88 0.74 -7.96
N MET A 47 -3.36 1.97 -8.12
CA MET A 47 -3.59 2.56 -9.44
C MET A 47 -2.29 2.84 -10.21
N LEU A 48 -1.12 2.80 -9.55
CA LEU A 48 0.19 2.85 -10.22
C LEU A 48 0.59 1.51 -10.83
N LEU A 49 -0.05 0.40 -10.48
CA LEU A 49 0.31 -0.90 -11.03
C LEU A 49 -0.09 -0.98 -12.51
N PRO A 50 0.76 -1.55 -13.40
CA PRO A 50 0.45 -1.67 -14.83
C PRO A 50 -0.91 -2.30 -15.12
N LYS A 51 -1.32 -3.27 -14.28
CA LYS A 51 -2.62 -3.93 -14.39
C LYS A 51 -3.82 -2.98 -14.24
N PHE A 52 -3.70 -1.93 -13.42
CA PHE A 52 -4.81 -1.05 -13.07
C PHE A 52 -4.65 0.38 -13.61
N CYS A 53 -3.44 0.79 -13.97
CA CYS A 53 -3.14 2.17 -14.34
C CYS A 53 -3.79 2.63 -15.66
N ALA A 54 -4.19 1.69 -16.54
CA ALA A 54 -4.81 2.03 -17.82
C ALA A 54 -6.18 2.71 -17.66
N SER A 55 -6.89 2.46 -16.57
CA SER A 55 -8.15 3.12 -16.22
C SER A 55 -7.98 4.24 -15.21
N ALA A 56 -6.76 4.50 -14.75
CA ALA A 56 -6.48 5.44 -13.68
C ALA A 56 -6.28 6.86 -14.23
N SER A 57 -6.81 7.82 -13.48
CA SER A 57 -6.63 9.25 -13.67
C SER A 57 -5.72 9.82 -12.58
N LEU A 58 -5.23 11.05 -12.77
CA LEU A 58 -4.42 11.73 -11.74
C LEU A 58 -5.20 11.93 -10.43
N SER A 59 -6.51 12.14 -10.50
CA SER A 59 -7.36 12.24 -9.31
C SER A 59 -7.41 10.95 -8.50
N ASP A 60 -7.22 9.78 -9.14
CA ASP A 60 -7.24 8.49 -8.44
C ASP A 60 -5.98 8.26 -7.60
N ILE A 61 -4.90 9.01 -7.88
CA ILE A 61 -3.63 8.92 -7.15
C ILE A 61 -3.38 10.13 -6.25
N ASP A 62 -4.26 11.12 -6.21
CA ASP A 62 -4.02 12.39 -5.49
C ASP A 62 -3.73 12.16 -4.00
N ASP A 63 -4.49 11.30 -3.32
CA ASP A 63 -4.23 10.95 -1.91
C ASP A 63 -2.82 10.36 -1.70
N ALA A 64 -2.33 9.55 -2.65
CA ALA A 64 -0.97 9.02 -2.61
C ALA A 64 0.07 10.11 -2.91
N VAL A 65 -0.20 11.00 -3.85
CA VAL A 65 0.67 12.13 -4.16
C VAL A 65 0.80 13.07 -2.96
N GLN A 66 -0.31 13.43 -2.31
CA GLN A 66 -0.30 14.27 -1.12
C GLN A 66 0.47 13.62 0.03
N PHE A 67 0.29 12.32 0.24
CA PHE A 67 0.98 11.58 1.30
C PHE A 67 2.51 11.62 1.13
N TYR A 68 3.01 11.52 -0.11
CA TYR A 68 4.44 11.50 -0.42
C TYR A 68 4.99 12.84 -0.93
N LEU A 69 4.21 13.93 -0.87
CA LEU A 69 4.62 15.23 -1.42
C LEU A 69 5.94 15.74 -0.79
N GLY A 70 6.19 15.42 0.49
CA GLY A 70 7.43 15.75 1.18
C GLY A 70 8.67 15.00 0.68
N ASP A 71 8.48 13.83 0.07
CA ASP A 71 9.55 12.99 -0.48
C ASP A 71 9.72 13.19 -1.99
N ILE A 72 8.82 13.94 -2.63
CA ILE A 72 8.78 14.14 -4.08
C ILE A 72 9.18 15.57 -4.44
N PRO A 73 10.04 15.80 -5.45
CA PRO A 73 10.54 17.14 -5.76
C PRO A 73 9.49 18.16 -6.22
N SER A 74 8.42 17.74 -6.92
CA SER A 74 7.28 18.61 -7.25
C SER A 74 6.09 17.83 -7.81
N ALA A 75 4.88 18.33 -7.60
CA ALA A 75 3.64 17.72 -8.10
C ALA A 75 3.59 17.66 -9.65
N ASN A 76 4.10 18.69 -10.33
CA ASN A 76 4.13 18.75 -11.80
C ASN A 76 4.99 17.64 -12.43
N VAL A 77 6.05 17.21 -11.76
CA VAL A 77 6.89 16.10 -12.23
C VAL A 77 6.13 14.78 -12.14
N ILE A 78 5.30 14.60 -11.11
CA ILE A 78 4.48 13.39 -10.96
C ILE A 78 3.46 13.29 -12.09
N GLU A 79 2.80 14.39 -12.44
CA GLU A 79 1.80 14.40 -13.51
C GLU A 79 2.40 13.95 -14.86
N ALA A 80 3.58 14.48 -15.20
CA ALA A 80 4.30 14.10 -16.40
C ALA A 80 4.78 12.64 -16.33
N GLU A 81 5.37 12.21 -15.21
CA GLU A 81 5.85 10.82 -15.03
C GLU A 81 4.68 9.82 -15.05
N PHE A 82 3.55 10.14 -14.43
CA PHE A 82 2.35 9.30 -14.41
C PHE A 82 1.77 9.13 -15.81
N THR A 83 1.66 10.21 -16.58
CA THR A 83 1.18 10.15 -17.95
C THR A 83 2.08 9.27 -18.83
N LEU A 84 3.40 9.43 -18.71
CA LEU A 84 4.36 8.57 -19.41
C LEU A 84 4.26 7.10 -18.98
N TRP A 85 4.04 6.86 -17.69
CA TRP A 85 3.89 5.54 -17.12
C TRP A 85 2.62 4.83 -17.61
N VAL A 86 1.47 5.51 -17.58
CA VAL A 86 0.20 5.00 -18.12
C VAL A 86 0.35 4.68 -19.59
N ASN A 87 0.93 5.59 -20.39
CA ASN A 87 1.19 5.36 -21.81
C ASN A 87 2.06 4.11 -22.04
N LYS A 88 3.13 3.94 -21.26
CA LYS A 88 4.00 2.76 -21.35
C LYS A 88 3.24 1.47 -20.98
N CYS A 89 2.43 1.49 -19.94
CA CYS A 89 1.68 0.33 -19.51
C CYS A 89 0.57 -0.04 -20.51
N CYS A 90 -0.06 0.95 -21.13
CA CYS A 90 -1.07 0.75 -22.17
C CYS A 90 -0.51 0.10 -23.44
N GLN A 91 0.80 0.24 -23.72
CA GLN A 91 1.46 -0.47 -24.82
C GLN A 91 1.61 -1.98 -24.59
N ILE A 92 1.45 -2.44 -23.35
CA ILE A 92 1.50 -3.85 -22.99
C ILE A 92 0.08 -4.41 -23.07
N GLU A 93 -0.07 -5.57 -23.70
CA GLU A 93 -1.32 -6.33 -23.67
C GLU A 93 -1.76 -6.59 -22.23
N GLU A 94 -3.04 -6.43 -21.94
CA GLU A 94 -3.60 -6.51 -20.58
C GLU A 94 -3.21 -7.81 -19.84
N LYS A 95 -3.20 -8.95 -20.57
CA LYS A 95 -2.81 -10.26 -20.03
C LYS A 95 -1.35 -10.32 -19.55
N ASN A 96 -0.47 -9.52 -20.15
CA ASN A 96 0.96 -9.51 -19.88
C ASN A 96 1.35 -8.36 -18.94
N ARG A 97 0.40 -7.55 -18.47
CA ARG A 97 0.69 -6.46 -17.52
C ARG A 97 1.03 -7.04 -16.15
N PRO A 98 2.15 -6.61 -15.53
CA PRO A 98 2.51 -7.03 -14.19
C PRO A 98 1.38 -6.77 -13.17
N PRO A 99 0.97 -7.79 -12.39
CA PRO A 99 -0.09 -7.64 -11.40
C PRO A 99 0.40 -7.09 -10.06
N CYS A 100 1.72 -7.04 -9.84
CA CYS A 100 2.29 -6.64 -8.56
C CYS A 100 3.46 -5.66 -8.71
N ALA A 101 3.69 -4.89 -7.64
CA ALA A 101 4.70 -3.85 -7.58
C ALA A 101 6.11 -4.35 -7.91
N LEU A 102 6.46 -5.54 -7.43
CA LEU A 102 7.79 -6.13 -7.63
C LEU A 102 8.12 -6.38 -9.10
N GLN A 103 7.16 -6.88 -9.87
CA GLN A 103 7.35 -7.10 -11.31
C GLN A 103 7.29 -5.78 -12.09
N ALA A 104 6.45 -4.84 -11.65
CA ALA A 104 6.38 -3.50 -12.25
C ALA A 104 7.71 -2.72 -12.09
N LEU A 105 8.44 -2.95 -10.98
CA LEU A 105 9.76 -2.34 -10.73
C LEU A 105 10.79 -2.71 -11.80
N GLU A 106 10.79 -3.96 -12.27
CA GLU A 106 11.73 -4.41 -13.31
C GLU A 106 11.52 -3.64 -14.62
N MET A 107 10.29 -3.16 -14.85
CA MET A 107 9.94 -2.33 -16.00
C MET A 107 10.27 -0.85 -15.82
N CYS A 108 10.51 -0.39 -14.58
CA CYS A 108 10.79 1.00 -14.28
C CYS A 108 12.23 1.34 -14.68
N ASN A 109 12.38 2.10 -15.78
CA ASN A 109 13.69 2.60 -16.19
C ASN A 109 14.04 3.83 -15.33
N ARG A 110 15.06 3.68 -14.47
CA ARG A 110 15.53 4.74 -13.55
C ARG A 110 16.02 6.02 -14.23
N ASN A 111 16.33 5.96 -15.53
CA ASN A 111 16.72 7.14 -16.30
C ASN A 111 15.53 7.98 -16.79
N PHE A 112 14.34 7.36 -16.92
CA PHE A 112 13.11 8.01 -17.38
C PHE A 112 12.13 8.31 -16.25
N PHE A 113 12.08 7.46 -15.23
CA PHE A 113 11.25 7.63 -14.04
C PHE A 113 12.18 7.81 -12.86
N ARG A 114 12.64 9.05 -12.66
CA ARG A 114 13.70 9.34 -11.71
C ARG A 114 13.17 9.51 -10.28
N THR A 115 11.85 9.70 -10.12
CA THR A 115 11.35 10.31 -8.89
C THR A 115 10.00 9.82 -8.34
N SER A 116 9.10 9.19 -9.11
CA SER A 116 7.81 8.70 -8.55
C SER A 116 7.72 7.17 -8.50
N THR A 117 7.75 6.44 -9.61
CA THR A 117 7.50 4.97 -9.59
C THR A 117 8.57 4.20 -8.84
N ALA A 118 9.83 4.63 -8.86
CA ALA A 118 10.90 4.00 -8.09
C ALA A 118 10.73 4.18 -6.57
N TYR A 119 10.27 5.34 -6.08
CA TYR A 119 10.02 5.57 -4.65
C TYR A 119 8.75 4.88 -4.16
N PHE A 120 7.66 4.99 -4.93
CA PHE A 120 6.39 4.34 -4.62
C PHE A 120 6.49 2.81 -4.60
N LEU A 121 7.37 2.24 -5.44
CA LEU A 121 7.57 0.80 -5.51
C LEU A 121 8.77 0.30 -4.67
N SER A 122 9.77 1.16 -4.35
CA SER A 122 10.87 0.80 -3.44
C SER A 122 10.48 0.98 -1.97
N TRP A 123 9.45 0.25 -1.54
CA TRP A 123 9.04 0.10 -0.13
C TRP A 123 10.16 -0.50 0.75
N ARG A 124 11.23 0.26 0.94
CA ARG A 124 12.33 -0.03 1.84
C ARG A 124 12.70 1.29 2.50
N LEU A 125 12.49 1.30 3.82
CA LEU A 125 13.07 2.25 4.78
C LEU A 125 12.25 3.52 5.03
N TYR A 126 11.04 3.39 5.56
CA TYR A 126 10.70 4.18 6.75
C TYR A 126 9.95 3.31 7.76
N PRO A 127 10.31 3.39 9.05
CA PRO A 127 9.70 2.57 10.09
C PRO A 127 8.33 3.15 10.44
N CYS A 128 7.31 2.29 10.37
CA CYS A 128 6.12 2.45 11.20
C CYS A 128 6.46 2.11 12.66
#